data_AF-A0A167JHH3-F1
#
_entry.id   AF-A0A167JHH3-F1
#
_cell.length_a   1.000
_cell.length_b   1.000
_cell.length_c   1.000
_cell.angle_alpha   90.00
_cell.angle_beta   90.00
_cell.angle_gamma   90.00
#
_symmetry.space_group_name_H-M   'P 1'
#
loop_
_entity.id
_entity.type
_entity.pdbx_description
1 polymer ?
#
loop_
_entity_poly.entity_id
_entity_poly.type
_entity_poly.pdbx_seq_one_letter_code
_entity_poly.pdbx_strand_id
1 'polypeptide(L)'
;MSVQSSSPEPDVLRDVPCEGCIRAAIAGKGGRGRCFEVTKGRSKRCRSCKDGNHPCRPCHTVLVPIAKRMVLALEVDTKMYDRCRQALKLQLDLLAESDSVYEDVDSEVRARTAAAAVSVAEGKRIQVKALLDQVADLLV
;
A
#
# COMPACT_ATOMS: atom_id res chain seq x y z
N MET A 1 -24.25 -11.66 30.86
CA MET A 1 -23.75 -11.56 29.47
C MET A 1 -22.63 -10.53 29.46
N SER A 2 -21.39 -10.98 29.60
CA SER A 2 -20.23 -10.09 29.67
C SER A 2 -19.83 -9.66 28.26
N VAL A 3 -19.96 -8.37 27.96
CA VAL A 3 -19.48 -7.77 26.72
C VAL A 3 -17.95 -7.83 26.78
N GLN A 4 -17.34 -8.74 26.02
CA GLN A 4 -15.90 -8.73 25.82
C GLN A 4 -15.55 -7.47 25.04
N SER A 5 -15.13 -6.42 25.75
CA SER A 5 -14.43 -5.29 25.16
C SER A 5 -13.07 -5.79 24.69
N SER A 6 -12.99 -6.29 23.46
CA SER A 6 -11.71 -6.49 22.80
C SER A 6 -11.07 -5.12 22.65
N SER A 7 -10.11 -4.80 23.51
CA SER A 7 -9.24 -3.64 23.35
C SER A 7 -8.72 -3.67 21.91
N PRO A 8 -8.88 -2.58 21.12
CA PRO A 8 -8.40 -2.60 19.74
C PRO A 8 -6.88 -2.82 19.79
N GLU A 9 -6.43 -3.92 19.19
CA GLU A 9 -5.00 -4.23 19.06
C GLU A 9 -4.25 -3.03 18.51
N PRO A 10 -3.00 -2.79 18.96
CA PRO A 10 -2.24 -1.63 18.55
C PRO A 10 -2.06 -1.65 17.04
N ASP A 11 -2.63 -0.64 16.38
CA ASP A 11 -2.41 -0.42 14.97
C ASP A 11 -0.91 -0.12 14.75
N VAL A 12 -0.19 -1.02 14.09
CA VAL A 12 1.24 -0.79 13.79
C VAL A 12 1.32 0.26 12.69
N LEU A 13 1.79 1.45 13.06
CA LEU A 13 2.03 2.54 12.11
C LEU A 13 3.21 2.16 11.21
N ARG A 14 3.01 2.25 9.89
CA ARG A 14 4.09 2.04 8.93
C ARG A 14 5.01 3.25 8.91
N ASP A 15 6.32 2.99 8.87
CA ASP A 15 7.35 4.02 8.67
C ASP A 15 7.11 4.81 7.38
N VAL A 16 6.70 4.12 6.31
CA VAL A 16 6.37 4.73 5.01
C VAL A 16 4.90 4.49 4.72
N PRO A 17 4.09 5.57 4.60
CA PRO A 17 2.69 5.41 4.23
C PRO A 17 2.56 4.97 2.77
N CYS A 18 1.52 4.19 2.49
CA CYS A 18 1.20 3.84 1.11
C CYS A 18 0.76 5.09 0.32
N GLU A 19 0.89 5.06 -1.01
CA GLU A 19 0.63 6.22 -1.87
C GLU A 19 -0.82 6.73 -1.72
N GLY A 20 -1.78 5.84 -1.51
CA GLY A 20 -3.18 6.22 -1.28
C GLY A 20 -3.39 7.02 0.01
N CYS A 21 -2.70 6.64 1.10
CA CYS A 21 -2.72 7.42 2.35
C CYS A 21 -2.06 8.80 2.17
N ILE A 22 -1.01 8.89 1.35
CA ILE A 22 -0.35 10.16 1.02
C ILE A 22 -1.31 11.06 0.22
N ARG A 23 -1.95 10.53 -0.83
CA ARG A 23 -2.94 11.28 -1.62
C ARG A 23 -4.13 11.74 -0.79
N ALA A 24 -4.61 10.90 0.13
CA ALA A 24 -5.66 11.28 1.08
C ALA A 24 -5.20 12.44 1.98
N ALA A 25 -3.98 12.36 2.53
CA ALA A 25 -3.39 13.44 3.33
C ALA A 25 -3.29 14.75 2.53
N ILE A 26 -2.80 14.69 1.29
CA ILE A 26 -2.74 15.84 0.36
C ILE A 26 -4.13 16.40 0.09
N ALA A 27 -5.17 15.58 0.00
CA ALA A 27 -6.54 16.05 -0.15
C ALA A 27 -7.15 16.62 1.16
N GLY A 28 -6.41 16.58 2.29
CA GLY A 28 -6.94 16.96 3.60
C GLY A 28 -7.95 15.94 4.16
N LYS A 29 -7.93 14.71 3.65
CA LYS A 29 -8.85 13.62 4.02
C LYS A 29 -8.12 12.51 4.80
N GLY A 30 -8.91 11.71 5.52
CA GLY A 30 -8.41 10.52 6.22
C GLY A 30 -7.46 10.82 7.38
N GLY A 31 -6.61 9.86 7.71
CA GLY A 31 -5.73 9.89 8.89
C GLY A 31 -4.48 10.76 8.80
N ARG A 32 -4.49 11.82 7.96
CA ARG A 32 -3.34 12.74 7.75
C ARG A 32 -2.04 12.05 7.33
N GLY A 33 -2.15 10.92 6.64
CA GLY A 33 -0.99 10.14 6.17
C GLY A 33 -0.59 9.03 7.14
N ARG A 34 -1.22 8.89 8.30
CA ARG A 34 -1.05 7.70 9.15
C ARG A 34 -1.55 6.47 8.40
N CYS A 35 -0.63 5.55 8.13
CA CYS A 35 -0.90 4.32 7.39
C CYS A 35 -0.66 3.15 8.32
N PHE A 36 -1.73 2.53 8.80
CA PHE A 36 -1.65 1.41 9.72
C PHE A 36 -1.66 0.07 8.98
N GLU A 37 -0.77 -0.82 9.39
CA GLU A 37 -0.74 -2.19 8.91
C GLU A 37 -1.87 -3.01 9.53
N VAL A 38 -2.45 -3.90 8.72
CA VAL A 38 -3.39 -4.90 9.21
C VAL A 38 -2.59 -6.13 9.64
N THR A 39 -2.42 -6.30 10.95
CA THR A 39 -1.66 -7.42 11.54
C THR A 39 -2.41 -8.76 11.46
N LYS A 40 -3.73 -8.74 11.31
CA LYS A 40 -4.56 -9.94 11.15
C LYS A 40 -4.68 -10.39 9.69
N GLY A 41 -4.12 -11.57 9.41
CA GLY A 41 -4.23 -12.28 8.14
C GLY A 41 -3.06 -12.02 7.19
N ARG A 42 -3.14 -12.54 5.96
CA ARG A 42 -2.06 -12.44 4.95
C ARG A 42 -2.12 -11.16 4.10
N SER A 43 -2.92 -10.17 4.49
CA SER A 43 -3.13 -8.99 3.65
C SER A 43 -2.00 -7.99 3.82
N LYS A 44 -1.36 -7.62 2.71
CA LYS A 44 -0.39 -6.51 2.69
C LYS A 44 -1.06 -5.12 2.64
N ARG A 45 -2.40 -5.08 2.65
CA ARG A 45 -3.17 -3.83 2.58
C ARG A 45 -3.14 -3.09 3.91
N CYS A 46 -3.14 -1.76 3.83
CA CYS A 46 -3.32 -0.92 5.01
C CYS A 46 -4.77 -0.97 5.52
N ARG A 47 -5.01 -0.52 6.76
CA ARG A 47 -6.35 -0.47 7.35
C ARG A 47 -7.36 0.31 6.50
N SER A 48 -7.04 1.57 6.17
CA SER A 48 -7.89 2.40 5.28
C SER A 48 -8.17 1.76 3.93
N CYS A 49 -7.20 1.02 3.40
CA CYS A 49 -7.30 0.29 2.14
C CYS A 49 -8.25 -0.91 2.25
N LYS A 50 -8.24 -1.58 3.40
CA LYS A 50 -9.14 -2.71 3.71
C LYS A 50 -10.57 -2.23 3.84
N ASP A 51 -10.77 -1.02 4.37
CA ASP A 51 -12.06 -0.35 4.49
C ASP A 51 -12.55 0.26 3.16
N GLY A 52 -11.78 0.12 2.07
CA GLY A 52 -12.19 0.55 0.73
C GLY A 52 -11.91 2.02 0.39
N ASN A 53 -11.20 2.77 1.23
CA ASN A 53 -10.99 4.20 1.02
C ASN A 53 -10.05 4.53 -0.15
N HIS A 54 -9.14 3.61 -0.49
CA HIS A 54 -8.22 3.75 -1.62
C HIS A 54 -7.55 2.41 -1.97
N PRO A 55 -7.00 2.25 -3.18
CA PRO A 55 -6.10 1.16 -3.48
C PRO A 55 -4.81 1.25 -2.65
N CYS A 56 -4.33 0.11 -2.15
CA CYS A 56 -3.05 0.05 -1.43
C CYS A 56 -1.92 -0.08 -2.45
N ARG A 57 -1.18 1.01 -2.70
CA ARG A 57 0.01 1.01 -3.54
C ARG A 57 1.25 1.39 -2.73
N PRO A 58 2.40 0.70 -2.92
CA PRO A 58 3.66 1.14 -2.34
C PRO A 58 3.95 2.61 -2.67
N CYS A 59 4.60 3.32 -1.76
CA CYS A 59 5.05 4.68 -2.03
C CYS A 59 6.15 4.66 -3.08
N HIS A 60 6.07 5.55 -4.07
CA HIS A 60 7.16 5.74 -5.04
C HIS A 60 8.46 6.11 -4.31
N THR A 61 9.58 5.52 -4.73
CA THR A 61 10.87 5.63 -4.03
C THR A 61 11.31 7.08 -3.78
N VAL A 62 11.16 7.96 -4.77
CA VAL A 62 11.44 9.41 -4.69
C VAL A 62 10.64 10.11 -3.58
N LEU A 63 9.42 9.64 -3.31
CA LEU A 63 8.55 10.26 -2.31
C LEU A 63 8.85 9.79 -0.88
N VAL A 64 9.54 8.65 -0.72
CA VAL A 64 9.77 8.00 0.59
C VAL A 64 10.38 8.94 1.63
N PRO A 65 11.45 9.71 1.36
CA PRO A 65 12.06 10.57 2.36
C PRO A 65 11.11 11.65 2.88
N ILE A 66 10.34 12.25 1.98
CA ILE A 66 9.38 13.31 2.32
C ILE A 66 8.17 12.71 3.05
N ALA A 67 7.68 11.54 2.60
CA ALA A 67 6.57 10.83 3.23
C ALA A 67 6.90 10.41 4.68
N LYS A 68 8.11 9.90 4.94
CA LYS A 68 8.58 9.61 6.30
C LYS A 68 8.59 10.87 7.17
N ARG A 69 9.18 11.95 6.67
CA ARG A 69 9.26 13.23 7.40
C ARG A 69 7.88 13.81 7.68
N MET A 70 6.94 13.69 6.75
CA MET A 70 5.55 14.10 6.96
C MET A 70 4.92 13.36 8.15
N VAL A 71 5.08 12.04 8.24
CA VAL A 71 4.50 11.26 9.35
C VAL A 71 5.13 11.63 10.69
N LEU A 72 6.45 11.78 10.75
CA LEU A 72 7.15 12.21 11.96
C LEU A 72 6.76 13.62 12.42
N ALA A 73 6.46 14.53 11.48
CA ALA A 73 6.07 15.90 11.80
C ALA A 73 4.66 16.02 12.43
N LEU A 74 3.80 15.01 12.28
CA LEU A 74 2.40 15.06 12.73
C LEU A 74 2.21 15.42 14.22
N GLU A 75 3.19 15.05 15.04
CA GLU A 75 3.10 15.16 16.50
C GLU A 75 4.02 16.25 17.06
N VAL A 76 4.84 16.87 16.22
CA VAL A 76 5.92 17.77 16.65
C VAL A 76 5.79 19.16 16.02
N ASP A 77 5.49 19.23 14.73
CA ASP A 77 5.48 20.51 13.99
C ASP A 77 4.47 20.48 12.84
N THR A 78 3.32 21.12 13.08
CA THR A 78 2.23 21.22 12.09
C THR A 78 2.64 22.02 10.85
N LYS A 79 3.53 23.01 10.97
CA LYS A 79 4.03 23.77 9.82
C LYS A 79 4.94 22.90 8.96
N MET A 80 5.79 22.07 9.57
CA MET A 80 6.61 21.11 8.85
C MET A 80 5.75 20.05 8.15
N TYR A 81 4.70 19.57 8.81
CA TYR A 81 3.73 18.66 8.21
C TYR A 81 3.13 19.26 6.93
N ASP A 82 2.64 20.50 6.99
CA ASP A 82 2.02 21.16 5.84
C ASP A 82 3.01 21.38 4.69
N ARG A 83 4.26 21.74 4.99
CA ARG A 83 5.33 21.85 3.99
C ARG A 83 5.62 20.51 3.32
N CYS A 84 5.72 19.42 4.09
CA CYS A 84 5.94 18.09 3.54
C CYS A 84 4.77 17.65 2.67
N ARG A 85 3.53 17.93 3.10
CA ARG A 85 2.31 17.65 2.33
C ARG A 85 2.28 18.41 1.00
N GLN A 86 2.66 19.69 0.99
CA GLN A 86 2.77 20.48 -0.25
C GLN A 86 3.87 19.96 -1.17
N ALA A 87 5.04 19.63 -0.62
CA ALA A 87 6.15 19.06 -1.40
C ALA A 87 5.77 17.72 -2.04
N LEU A 88 5.07 16.84 -1.31
CA LEU A 88 4.57 15.57 -1.84
C LEU A 88 3.57 15.77 -2.96
N LYS A 89 2.71 16.80 -2.88
CA LYS A 89 1.79 17.15 -3.95
C LYS A 89 2.56 17.51 -5.22
N LEU A 90 3.50 18.45 -5.13
CA LEU A 90 4.31 18.88 -6.28
C LEU A 90 5.10 17.71 -6.89
N GLN A 91 5.69 16.85 -6.06
CA GLN A 91 6.43 15.69 -6.55
C GLN A 91 5.51 14.67 -7.23
N LEU A 92 4.30 14.45 -6.72
CA LEU A 92 3.32 13.58 -7.40
C LEU A 92 2.83 14.16 -8.72
N ASP A 93 2.70 15.49 -8.80
CA ASP A 93 2.32 16.17 -10.04
C ASP A 93 3.45 16.01 -11.08
N LEU A 94 4.72 16.22 -10.68
CA LEU A 94 5.90 16.00 -11.54
C LEU A 94 6.03 14.53 -12.01
N LEU A 95 5.79 13.57 -11.12
CA LEU A 95 5.83 12.14 -11.47
C LEU A 95 4.70 11.74 -12.43
N ALA A 96 3.64 12.54 -12.55
CA ALA A 96 2.55 12.28 -13.48
C ALA A 96 2.77 12.93 -14.85
N GLU A 97 3.81 13.77 -15.01
CA GLU A 97 4.19 14.35 -16.29
C GLU A 97 4.84 13.29 -17.18
N SER A 98 4.47 13.29 -18.46
CA SER A 98 4.87 12.28 -19.46
C SER A 98 6.35 12.28 -19.85
N ASP A 99 7.13 13.25 -19.34
CA ASP A 99 8.58 13.39 -19.54
C ASP A 99 9.33 13.35 -18.19
N SER A 100 8.73 12.67 -17.20
CA SER A 100 9.31 12.51 -15.88
C SER A 100 10.60 11.69 -15.97
N VAL A 101 11.71 12.29 -15.51
CA VAL A 101 13.03 11.66 -15.36
C VAL A 101 13.00 10.38 -14.49
N TYR A 102 11.90 10.13 -13.78
CA TYR A 102 11.73 9.01 -12.85
C TYR A 102 10.83 7.88 -13.37
N GLU A 103 10.24 7.97 -14.57
CA GLU A 103 9.38 6.91 -15.11
C GLU A 103 10.10 5.56 -15.22
N ASP A 104 11.38 5.57 -15.63
CA ASP A 104 12.12 4.35 -15.96
C ASP A 104 12.41 3.44 -14.76
N VAL A 105 12.60 4.02 -13.56
CA VAL A 105 13.14 3.26 -12.42
C VAL A 105 12.08 2.44 -11.69
N ASP A 106 10.88 3.00 -11.54
CA ASP A 106 9.79 2.36 -10.78
C ASP A 106 8.88 1.52 -11.71
N SER A 107 8.80 1.88 -13.00
CA SER A 107 7.99 1.17 -13.99
C SER A 107 8.55 -0.23 -14.28
N GLU A 108 9.86 -0.38 -14.47
CA GLU A 108 10.48 -1.68 -14.69
C GLU A 108 10.31 -2.63 -13.49
N VAL A 109 10.50 -2.11 -12.27
CA VAL A 109 10.33 -2.90 -11.04
C VAL A 109 8.86 -3.34 -10.89
N ARG A 110 7.90 -2.44 -11.16
CA ARG A 110 6.48 -2.79 -11.13
C ARG A 110 6.11 -3.81 -12.21
N ALA A 111 6.61 -3.65 -13.43
CA ALA A 111 6.38 -4.59 -14.53
C ALA A 111 6.93 -5.98 -14.21
N ARG A 112 8.15 -6.06 -13.66
CA ARG A 112 8.75 -7.32 -13.19
C ARG A 112 7.94 -7.97 -12.07
N THR A 113 7.48 -7.18 -11.10
CA THR A 113 6.67 -7.68 -9.98
C THR A 113 5.31 -8.19 -10.45
N ALA A 114 4.67 -7.49 -11.41
CA ALA A 114 3.42 -7.90 -12.02
C ALA A 114 3.58 -9.19 -12.83
N ALA A 115 4.62 -9.28 -13.66
CA ALA A 115 4.93 -10.48 -14.44
C ALA A 115 5.20 -11.69 -13.54
N ALA A 116 5.94 -11.51 -12.44
CA ALA A 116 6.17 -12.56 -11.45
C ALA A 116 4.86 -13.03 -10.78
N ALA A 117 3.97 -12.09 -10.44
CA ALA A 117 2.67 -12.44 -9.86
C ALA A 117 1.79 -13.24 -10.84
N VAL A 118 1.80 -12.89 -12.12
CA VAL A 118 1.09 -13.63 -13.19
C VAL A 118 1.65 -15.04 -13.33
N SER A 119 2.98 -15.19 -13.39
CA SER A 119 3.63 -16.51 -13.48
C SER A 119 3.28 -17.43 -12.30
N VAL A 120 3.30 -16.89 -11.07
CA VAL A 120 2.91 -17.63 -9.86
C VAL A 120 1.43 -18.03 -9.89
N ALA A 121 0.55 -17.15 -10.38
CA ALA A 121 -0.88 -17.46 -10.50
C ALA A 121 -1.11 -18.59 -11.52
N GLU A 122 -0.39 -18.58 -12.64
CA GLU A 122 -0.50 -19.61 -13.67
C GLU A 122 0.02 -20.96 -13.18
N GLY A 123 1.18 -20.99 -12.50
CA GLY A 123 1.69 -22.22 -11.88
C GLY A 123 0.70 -22.84 -10.88
N LYS A 124 0.01 -22.01 -10.08
CA LYS A 124 -1.03 -22.49 -9.17
C LYS A 124 -2.26 -23.04 -9.91
N ARG A 125 -2.67 -22.44 -11.03
CA ARG A 125 -3.79 -22.94 -11.83
C ARG A 125 -3.47 -24.32 -12.42
N ILE A 126 -2.27 -24.49 -12.96
CA ILE A 126 -1.79 -25.78 -13.48
C ILE A 126 -1.78 -26.83 -12.37
N GLN A 127 -1.25 -26.49 -11.19
CA GLN A 127 -1.20 -27.41 -10.05
C GLN A 127 -2.60 -27.80 -9.55
N VAL A 128 -3.52 -26.85 -9.44
CA VAL A 128 -4.91 -27.11 -9.04
C VAL A 128 -5.60 -28.00 -10.07
N LYS A 129 -5.39 -27.76 -11.37
CA LYS A 129 -5.95 -28.60 -12.43
C LYS A 129 -5.43 -30.03 -12.33
N ALA A 130 -4.12 -30.23 -12.17
CA ALA A 130 -3.53 -31.56 -12.03
C ALA A 130 -4.07 -32.32 -10.80
N LEU A 131 -4.30 -31.62 -9.68
CA LEU A 131 -4.93 -32.23 -8.50
C LEU A 131 -6.39 -32.62 -8.74
N LEU A 132 -7.16 -31.80 -9.47
CA LEU A 132 -8.54 -32.12 -9.82
C LEU A 132 -8.63 -33.33 -10.75
N ASP A 133 -7.72 -33.43 -11.72
CA ASP A 133 -7.64 -34.58 -12.63
C ASP A 133 -7.30 -35.87 -11.83
N GLN A 134 -6.35 -35.82 -10.90
CA GLN A 134 -6.04 -36.94 -10.00
C GLN A 134 -7.23 -37.37 -9.13
N VAL A 135 -8.02 -36.40 -8.63
CA VAL A 135 -9.23 -36.72 -7.84
C VAL A 135 -10.31 -37.34 -8.73
N ALA A 136 -10.47 -36.87 -9.97
CA ALA A 136 -11.41 -37.46 -10.92
C ALA A 136 -11.05 -38.92 -11.24
N ASP A 137 -9.76 -39.21 -11.42
CA ASP A 137 -9.26 -40.57 -11.67
C ASP A 137 -9.47 -41.53 -10.49
N LEU A 138 -9.53 -41.02 -9.25
CA LEU A 138 -9.81 -41.82 -8.04
C LEU A 138 -11.31 -42.08 -7.81
N LEU A 139 -12.19 -41.39 -8.54
CA LEU A 139 -13.65 -41.51 -8.42
C LEU A 139 -14.29 -42.39 -9.52
N VAL A 140 -13.49 -42.93 -10.44
CA VAL A 140 -13.86 -43.89 -11.49
C VAL A 140 -13.34 -45.28 -11.11
#